data_AF-A0A521Z1R1-F1
#
_entry.id   AF-A0A521Z1R1-F1
#
_cell.length_a   1.000
_cell.length_b   1.000
_cell.length_c   1.000
_cell.angle_alpha   90.00
_cell.angle_beta   90.00
_cell.angle_gamma   90.00
#
_symmetry.space_group_name_H-M   'P 1'
#
loop_
_entity.id
_entity.type
_entity.pdbx_description
1 polymer ?
#
loop_
_entity_poly.entity_id
_entity_poly.type
_entity_poly.pdbx_seq_one_letter_code
_entity_poly.pdbx_strand_id
1 'polypeptide(L)' 'MPWTDWLQRKVQQWRQPHADAPPEVQRARQLIAAVDKGGLPLNPAIVNQIARALGLDVSSRAPIDQTVERIRQALGRL' A
#
# COMPACT_ATOMS: atom_id res chain seq x y z
N MET A 1 -2.41 -16.02 17.80
CA MET A 1 -2.29 -14.61 17.39
C MET A 1 -3.08 -14.41 16.10
N PRO A 2 -4.31 -13.85 16.13
CA PRO A 2 -5.07 -13.69 14.90
C PRO A 2 -4.96 -12.26 14.37
N TRP A 3 -4.27 -12.12 13.24
CA TRP A 3 -4.11 -10.88 12.46
C TRP A 3 -5.37 -10.49 11.63
N THR A 4 -6.59 -10.77 12.08
CA THR A 4 -7.77 -10.72 11.17
C THR A 4 -8.85 -9.67 11.47
N ASP A 5 -8.65 -8.75 12.42
CA ASP A 5 -9.70 -7.77 12.78
C ASP A 5 -9.71 -6.49 11.92
N TRP A 6 -8.67 -6.22 11.14
CA TRP A 6 -8.57 -4.95 10.39
C TRP A 6 -9.28 -4.97 9.03
N LEU A 7 -9.49 -6.15 8.44
CA LEU A 7 -9.94 -6.29 7.05
C LEU A 7 -11.41 -5.91 6.83
N GLN A 8 -12.25 -6.02 7.86
CA GLN A 8 -13.70 -5.89 7.70
C GLN A 8 -14.19 -4.44 7.82
N ARG A 9 -13.48 -3.58 8.56
CA ARG A 9 -13.91 -2.19 8.84
C ARG A 9 -13.52 -1.17 7.78
N LYS A 10 -12.51 -1.43 6.94
CA LYS A 10 -12.06 -0.47 5.92
C LYS A 10 -12.62 -0.70 4.52
N VAL A 11 -13.14 -1.88 4.18
CA VAL A 11 -13.62 -2.14 2.81
C VAL A 11 -14.82 -1.26 2.41
N GLN A 12 -15.68 -0.86 3.36
CA GLN A 12 -16.87 -0.05 3.03
C GLN A 12 -16.54 1.42 2.71
N GLN A 13 -15.42 1.96 3.22
CA GLN A 13 -15.02 3.34 2.96
C GLN A 13 -14.23 3.50 1.65
N TRP A 14 -13.81 2.39 1.02
CA TRP A 14 -12.90 2.37 -0.14
C TRP A 14 -13.64 2.24 -1.49
N ARG A 15 -14.98 2.33 -1.49
CA ARG A 15 -15.82 2.35 -2.72
C ARG A 15 -15.93 3.73 -3.38
N GLN A 16 -15.29 4.77 -2.83
CA GLN A 16 -15.22 6.06 -3.50
C GLN A 16 -13.84 6.21 -4.15
N PRO A 17 -13.71 5.97 -5.47
CA PRO A 17 -12.60 6.57 -6.20
C PRO A 17 -12.80 8.09 -6.10
N HIS A 18 -12.04 8.75 -5.22
CA HIS A 18 -11.77 10.17 -5.44
C HIS A 18 -11.07 10.24 -6.79
N ALA A 19 -11.79 10.65 -7.84
CA ALA A 19 -11.25 10.89 -9.16
C ALA A 19 -10.07 11.88 -9.12
N ASP A 20 -9.97 12.67 -8.04
CA ASP A 20 -8.95 13.67 -7.76
C ASP A 20 -7.73 13.17 -6.97
N ALA A 21 -7.66 11.90 -6.56
CA ALA A 21 -6.47 11.41 -5.85
C ALA A 21 -5.26 11.36 -6.79
N PRO A 22 -4.07 11.81 -6.36
CA PRO A 22 -2.87 11.72 -7.18
C PRO A 22 -2.60 10.28 -7.65
N PRO A 23 -2.09 10.09 -8.87
CA PRO A 23 -1.91 8.76 -9.46
C PRO A 23 -1.02 7.82 -8.62
N GLU A 24 -0.05 8.38 -7.89
CA GLU A 24 0.82 7.65 -6.95
C GLU A 24 0.03 7.06 -5.76
N VAL A 25 -0.94 7.80 -5.23
CA VAL A 25 -1.82 7.35 -4.13
C VAL A 25 -2.72 6.23 -4.62
N GLN A 26 -3.24 6.34 -5.84
CA GLN A 26 -4.05 5.30 -6.44
C GLN A 26 -3.25 4.01 -6.65
N ARG A 27 -2.04 4.09 -7.20
CA ARG A 27 -1.14 2.93 -7.37
C ARG A 27 -0.80 2.28 -6.04
N ALA A 28 -0.51 3.07 -5.02
CA ALA A 28 -0.23 2.55 -3.69
C ALA A 28 -1.44 1.83 -3.08
N ARG A 29 -2.65 2.38 -3.22
CA ARG A 29 -3.89 1.72 -2.77
C ARG A 29 -4.12 0.39 -3.50
N GLN A 30 -3.90 0.36 -4.81
CA GLN A 30 -4.01 -0.87 -5.61
C GLN A 30 -3.00 -1.94 -5.16
N LEU A 31 -1.75 -1.53 -4.89
CA LEU A 31 -0.72 -2.42 -4.36
C LEU A 31 -1.15 -3.03 -3.02
N ILE A 32 -1.57 -2.19 -2.05
CA ILE A 32 -2.01 -2.68 -0.73
C ILE A 32 -3.23 -3.60 -0.88
N ALA A 33 -4.22 -3.23 -1.69
CA ALA A 33 -5.40 -4.05 -1.92
C ALA A 33 -5.08 -5.41 -2.56
N ALA A 34 -4.06 -5.48 -3.43
CA ALA A 34 -3.60 -6.75 -3.99
C ALA A 34 -2.90 -7.62 -2.92
N VAL A 35 -2.07 -7.01 -2.06
CA VAL A 35 -1.40 -7.69 -0.94
C VAL A 35 -2.40 -8.21 0.09
N ASP A 36 -3.38 -7.39 0.48
CA ASP A 36 -4.41 -7.78 1.46
C ASP A 36 -5.30 -8.93 0.94
N LYS A 37 -5.38 -9.13 -0.38
CA LYS A 37 -6.05 -10.29 -1.01
C LYS A 37 -5.16 -11.53 -1.10
N GLY A 38 -3.95 -11.49 -0.56
CA GLY A 38 -2.97 -12.58 -0.61
C GLY A 38 -2.05 -12.57 -1.83
N GLY A 39 -2.07 -11.52 -2.65
CA GLY A 39 -1.15 -11.38 -3.78
C GLY A 39 0.21 -10.84 -3.34
N LEU A 40 1.30 -11.55 -3.63
CA LEU A 40 2.65 -11.00 -3.38
C LEU A 40 3.14 -10.18 -4.59
N PRO A 41 3.78 -9.02 -4.37
CA PRO A 41 4.45 -8.29 -5.44
C PRO A 41 5.64 -9.11 -5.94
N LEU A 42 5.63 -9.52 -7.22
CA LEU A 42 6.75 -10.28 -7.79
C LEU A 42 8.05 -9.47 -7.90
N ASN A 43 7.96 -8.13 -7.91
CA ASN A 43 9.11 -7.26 -8.14
C ASN A 43 9.29 -6.23 -7.00
N PRO A 44 10.33 -6.36 -6.15
CA PRO A 44 10.62 -5.39 -5.08
C PRO A 44 10.89 -3.98 -5.61
N ALA A 45 11.44 -3.85 -6.84
CA ALA A 45 11.74 -2.55 -7.41
C ALA A 45 10.46 -1.72 -7.66
N ILE A 46 9.36 -2.37 -8.06
CA ILE A 46 8.07 -1.70 -8.28
C ILE A 46 7.51 -1.19 -6.95
N VAL A 47 7.59 -2.01 -5.90
CA VAL A 47 7.16 -1.63 -4.55
C VAL A 47 7.95 -0.42 -4.04
N ASN A 48 9.27 -0.44 -4.21
CA ASN A 48 10.14 0.68 -3.83
C ASN A 48 9.85 1.94 -4.65
N GLN A 49 9.56 1.81 -5.94
CA GLN A 49 9.19 2.94 -6.79
C GLN A 49 7.88 3.59 -6.34
N ILE A 50 6.87 2.79 -5.99
CA ILE A 50 5.60 3.27 -5.46
C ILE A 50 5.82 4.00 -4.13
N ALA A 51 6.63 3.44 -3.23
CA ALA A 51 6.97 4.09 -1.97
C ALA A 51 7.66 5.45 -2.19
N ARG A 52 8.64 5.52 -3.09
CA ARG A 52 9.33 6.77 -3.45
C ARG A 52 8.39 7.79 -4.08
N ALA A 53 7.46 7.34 -4.92
CA ALA A 53 6.44 8.21 -5.52
C ALA A 53 5.50 8.81 -4.45
N LEU A 54 5.26 8.11 -3.34
CA LEU A 54 4.55 8.65 -2.17
C LEU A 54 5.41 9.56 -1.28
N GLY A 55 6.66 9.84 -1.65
CA GLY A 55 7.59 10.64 -0.84
C GLY A 55 8.24 9.86 0.32
N LEU A 56 8.15 8.53 0.33
CA LEU A 56 8.82 7.71 1.35
C LEU A 56 10.28 7.46 0.96
N ASP A 57 11.20 7.66 1.90
CA ASP A 57 12.58 7.21 1.75
C ASP A 57 12.67 5.70 2.03
N VAL A 58 13.07 4.93 1.02
CA VAL A 58 13.22 3.48 1.11
C VAL A 58 14.54 3.03 0.48
N SER A 59 15.29 2.27 1.28
CA SER A 59 16.51 1.62 0.82
C SER A 59 16.19 0.61 -0.28
N SER A 60 17.03 0.55 -1.31
CA SER A 60 16.91 -0.46 -2.37
C SER A 60 17.04 -1.90 -1.85
N ARG A 61 17.56 -2.08 -0.62
CA ARG A 61 17.68 -3.37 0.08
C ARG A 61 16.59 -3.59 1.13
N ALA A 62 15.61 -2.70 1.24
CA ALA A 62 14.53 -2.84 2.20
C ALA A 62 13.71 -4.11 1.91
N PRO A 63 13.37 -4.92 2.93
CA PRO A 63 12.46 -6.04 2.76
C PRO A 63 11.11 -5.57 2.23
N ILE A 64 10.54 -6.29 1.24
CA ILE A 64 9.26 -5.94 0.61
C ILE A 64 8.16 -5.72 1.64
N ASP A 65 8.05 -6.62 2.61
CA ASP A 65 7.03 -6.56 3.67
C ASP A 65 7.11 -5.25 4.47
N GLN A 66 8.33 -4.83 4.85
CA GLN A 66 8.54 -3.54 5.52
C GLN A 66 8.17 -2.36 4.63
N THR A 67 8.48 -2.41 3.33
CA THR A 67 8.12 -1.34 2.39
C THR A 67 6.60 -1.25 2.23
N VAL A 68 5.91 -2.38 2.12
CA VAL A 68 4.44 -2.45 2.06
C VAL A 68 3.82 -1.86 3.33
N GLU A 69 4.35 -2.19 4.51
CA GLU A 69 3.84 -1.66 5.76
C GLU A 69 4.04 -0.14 5.88
N ARG A 70 5.18 0.39 5.41
CA ARG A 70 5.43 1.84 5.32
C ARG A 70 4.42 2.53 4.40
N ILE A 71 4.12 1.93 3.25
CA ILE A 71 3.09 2.43 2.32
C ILE A 71 1.72 2.42 3.01
N ARG A 72 1.35 1.36 3.73
CA ARG A 72 0.09 1.26 4.48
C ARG A 72 -0.03 2.38 5.52
N GLN A 73 1.04 2.64 6.26
CA GLN A 73 1.08 3.73 7.25
C GLN A 73 0.96 5.11 6.59
N ALA A 74 1.65 5.34 5.46
CA ALA A 74 1.57 6.60 4.72
C ALA A 74 0.15 6.88 4.22
N LEU A 75 -0.50 5.87 3.63
CA LEU A 75 -1.90 5.97 3.19
C LEU A 75 -2.89 6.17 4.33
N GLY A 76 -2.54 5.76 5.56
CA GLY A 76 -3.37 6.00 6.74
C GLY A 76 -3.29 7.42 7.30
N ARG A 77 -2.32 8.22 6.84
CA ARG A 77 -2.11 9.63 7.25
C ARG A 77 -2.71 10.62 6.24
N LEU A 78 -3.05 10.16 5.04
CA LEU A 78 -3.74 10.91 3.99
C LEU A 78 -5.25 10.83 4.17
#